data_AF-A0A7R9I853-F1
#
_entry.id   AF-A0A7R9I853-F1
#
_cell.length_a   1.000
_cell.length_b   1.000
_cell.length_c   1.000
_cell.angle_alpha   90.00
_cell.angle_beta   90.00
_cell.angle_gamma   90.00
#
_symmetry.space_group_name_H-M   'P 1'
#
loop_
_entity.id
_entity.type
_entity.pdbx_description
1 polymer ?
#
loop_
_entity_poly.entity_id
_entity_poly.type
_entity_poly.pdbx_seq_one_letter_code
_entity_poly.pdbx_strand_id
1 'polypeptide(L)'
;MPVSSTVLKPCDTCVERVATLSVAVDSREVTPQLLHPPHPKLEPSTSKKKTRKLRGHVSHGHGRIGKHRKHPGGRGNAGGMHHHRINFDKYHPGYFGK
;
A
#
# COMPACT_ATOMS: atom_id res chain seq x y z
N MET A 1 -24.76 34.01 -9.50
CA MET A 1 -23.66 33.76 -10.45
C MET A 1 -23.33 32.28 -10.40
N PRO A 2 -23.36 31.59 -11.56
CA PRO A 2 -23.52 30.14 -11.64
C PRO A 2 -22.26 29.34 -11.25
N VAL A 3 -22.52 28.15 -10.71
CA VAL A 3 -21.56 27.08 -10.41
C VAL A 3 -20.93 26.54 -11.69
N SER A 4 -19.62 26.67 -11.85
CA SER A 4 -18.89 26.03 -12.95
C SER A 4 -18.58 24.57 -12.59
N SER A 5 -19.52 23.70 -12.93
CA SER A 5 -19.31 22.27 -13.06
C SER A 5 -18.38 21.97 -14.24
N THR A 6 -17.15 21.54 -13.98
CA THR A 6 -16.29 20.95 -15.00
C THR A 6 -16.79 19.56 -15.34
N VAL A 7 -17.61 19.48 -16.38
CA VAL A 7 -17.94 18.24 -17.09
C VAL A 7 -16.66 17.76 -17.78
N LEU A 8 -16.06 16.69 -17.24
CA LEU A 8 -14.98 15.98 -17.93
C LEU A 8 -15.61 15.29 -19.15
N LYS A 9 -15.08 15.63 -20.33
CA LYS A 9 -15.55 15.17 -21.63
C LYS A 9 -15.38 13.65 -21.79
N PRO A 10 -16.34 12.95 -22.42
CA PRO A 10 -16.18 11.54 -22.79
C PRO A 10 -15.12 11.40 -23.89
N CYS A 11 -14.24 10.43 -23.73
CA CYS A 11 -13.21 10.07 -24.69
C CYS A 11 -13.81 9.35 -25.90
N ASP A 12 -13.54 9.90 -27.08
CA ASP A 12 -13.83 9.36 -28.40
C ASP A 12 -13.08 8.05 -28.67
N THR A 13 -13.78 6.91 -28.61
CA THR A 13 -13.56 5.76 -29.49
C THR A 13 -14.84 4.91 -29.55
N CYS A 14 -15.87 5.42 -30.22
CA CYS A 14 -17.03 4.62 -30.65
C CYS A 14 -17.17 4.75 -32.17
N VAL A 15 -16.29 4.05 -32.89
CA VAL A 15 -16.48 3.76 -34.32
C VAL A 15 -16.55 2.25 -34.45
N GLU A 16 -17.75 1.81 -34.81
CA GLU A 16 -18.11 0.53 -35.42
C GLU A 16 -17.89 -0.73 -34.61
N ARG A 17 -19.00 -1.38 -34.23
CA ARG A 17 -19.34 -2.70 -34.78
C ARG A 17 -20.70 -3.18 -34.27
N VAL A 18 -21.69 -3.06 -35.14
CA VAL A 18 -22.98 -3.73 -35.01
C VAL A 18 -22.83 -5.15 -35.58
N ALA A 19 -23.10 -6.11 -34.70
CA ALA A 19 -23.66 -7.46 -34.92
C ALA A 19 -23.48 -8.15 -36.29
N THR A 20 -22.74 -9.25 -36.28
CA THR A 20 -23.11 -10.45 -37.04
C THR A 20 -23.06 -11.67 -36.11
N LEU A 21 -24.25 -12.22 -35.84
CA LEU A 21 -24.46 -13.52 -35.23
C LEU A 21 -24.22 -14.61 -36.27
N SER A 22 -23.39 -15.62 -35.97
CA SER A 22 -23.35 -16.91 -36.66
C SER A 22 -22.78 -17.96 -35.71
N VAL A 23 -23.53 -19.05 -35.56
CA VAL A 23 -23.39 -20.11 -34.55
C VAL A 23 -22.42 -21.19 -35.05
N ALA A 24 -21.53 -21.72 -34.20
CA ALA A 24 -20.96 -23.04 -34.37
C ALA A 24 -20.43 -23.57 -33.03
N VAL A 25 -21.07 -24.65 -32.55
CA VAL A 25 -20.68 -25.48 -31.41
C VAL A 25 -19.75 -26.56 -31.94
N ASP A 26 -18.54 -26.71 -31.39
CA ASP A 26 -17.97 -27.98 -30.90
C ASP A 26 -16.48 -27.82 -30.55
N SER A 27 -15.96 -28.70 -29.69
CA SER A 27 -14.60 -28.74 -29.09
C SER A 27 -14.44 -28.02 -27.76
N ARG A 28 -15.02 -28.66 -26.73
CA ARG A 28 -14.59 -28.54 -25.34
C ARG A 28 -13.18 -29.11 -25.18
N GLU A 29 -12.15 -28.35 -25.55
CA GLU A 29 -10.90 -28.42 -24.78
C GLU A 29 -11.00 -27.38 -23.67
N VAL A 30 -11.67 -27.81 -22.60
CA VAL A 30 -11.54 -27.17 -21.30
C VAL A 30 -10.06 -27.25 -20.98
N THR A 31 -9.36 -26.12 -21.08
CA THR A 31 -8.07 -25.96 -20.41
C THR A 31 -8.30 -26.38 -18.96
N PRO A 32 -7.65 -27.44 -18.45
CA PRO A 32 -7.70 -27.71 -17.03
C PRO A 32 -7.00 -26.51 -16.40
N GLN A 33 -7.80 -25.62 -15.83
CA GLN A 33 -7.37 -24.58 -14.92
C GLN A 33 -6.40 -25.26 -13.96
N LEU A 34 -5.11 -24.96 -14.14
CA LEU A 34 -4.04 -25.44 -13.30
C LEU A 34 -4.51 -25.24 -11.85
N LEU A 35 -4.66 -26.36 -11.14
CA LEU A 35 -5.14 -26.38 -9.76
C LEU A 35 -4.10 -25.61 -8.94
N HIS A 36 -4.31 -24.31 -8.77
CA HIS A 36 -3.53 -23.52 -7.83
C HIS A 36 -3.77 -24.18 -6.46
N PRO A 37 -2.72 -24.67 -5.78
CA PRO A 37 -2.89 -25.26 -4.47
C PRO A 37 -3.55 -24.20 -3.56
N PRO A 38 -4.55 -24.58 -2.74
CA PRO A 38 -5.13 -23.63 -1.81
C PRO A 38 -4.01 -23.14 -0.90
N HIS A 39 -3.67 -21.85 -1.01
CA HIS A 39 -2.71 -21.23 -0.11
C HIS A 39 -3.12 -21.55 1.33
N PRO A 40 -2.19 -21.94 2.22
CA PRO A 40 -2.52 -22.29 3.59
C PRO A 40 -3.30 -21.13 4.20
N LYS A 41 -4.48 -21.42 4.77
CA LYS A 41 -5.28 -20.44 5.48
C LYS A 41 -4.39 -19.87 6.60
N LEU A 42 -3.92 -18.65 6.41
CA LEU A 42 -3.12 -17.96 7.40
C LEU A 42 -4.02 -17.76 8.63
N GLU A 43 -3.82 -18.56 9.66
CA GLU A 43 -4.39 -18.34 10.99
C GLU A 43 -4.22 -16.86 11.37
N PRO A 44 -5.24 -16.17 11.92
CA PRO A 44 -5.17 -14.75 12.15
C PRO A 44 -4.06 -14.41 13.14
N SER A 45 -2.89 -14.08 12.63
CA SER A 45 -1.69 -13.64 13.36
C SER A 45 -1.87 -12.28 14.05
N THR A 46 -3.06 -11.69 13.93
CA THR A 46 -3.39 -10.36 14.44
C THR A 46 -3.73 -10.33 15.93
N SER A 47 -4.01 -11.49 16.53
CA SER A 47 -4.39 -11.61 17.95
C SER A 47 -3.28 -11.17 18.91
N LYS A 48 -2.02 -11.48 18.60
CA LYS A 48 -0.84 -11.17 19.43
C LYS A 48 -0.26 -9.76 19.20
N LYS A 49 -0.84 -8.94 18.33
CA LYS A 49 -0.33 -7.60 18.02
C LYS A 49 -0.48 -6.67 19.22
N LYS A 50 0.56 -5.89 19.54
CA LYS A 50 0.56 -4.86 20.60
C LYS A 50 -0.64 -3.91 20.49
N THR A 51 -1.06 -3.60 19.26
CA THR A 51 -2.22 -2.74 18.97
C THR A 51 -3.54 -3.23 19.58
N ARG A 52 -3.73 -4.55 19.73
CA ARG A 52 -4.95 -5.11 20.33
C ARG A 52 -5.02 -4.84 21.82
N LYS A 53 -3.89 -4.96 22.52
CA LYS A 53 -3.79 -4.67 23.97
C LYS A 53 -3.95 -3.17 24.28
N LEU A 54 -3.65 -2.30 23.31
CA LEU A 54 -3.70 -0.85 23.47
C LEU A 54 -5.07 -0.22 23.19
N ARG A 55 -6.09 -1.01 22.84
CA ARG A 55 -7.46 -0.50 22.66
C ARG A 55 -7.98 0.05 23.99
N GLY A 56 -8.66 1.20 23.94
CA GLY A 56 -9.10 1.92 25.14
C GLY A 56 -8.04 2.84 25.77
N HIS A 57 -6.76 2.70 25.40
CA HIS A 57 -5.73 3.66 25.84
C HIS A 57 -5.73 4.92 24.98
N VAL A 58 -5.75 6.08 25.66
CA VAL A 58 -5.91 7.41 25.03
C VAL A 58 -4.89 7.71 23.93
N SER A 59 -3.62 7.31 24.10
CA SER A 59 -2.54 7.68 23.17
C SER A 59 -1.85 6.50 22.46
N HIS A 60 -2.42 5.29 22.53
CA HIS A 60 -1.83 4.08 21.93
C HIS A 60 -0.34 3.85 22.27
N GLY A 61 0.10 4.31 23.44
CA GLY A 61 1.49 4.14 23.90
C GLY A 61 2.52 5.11 23.31
N HIS A 62 2.10 6.17 22.61
CA HIS A 62 3.01 7.20 22.06
C HIS A 62 3.16 8.45 22.95
N GLY A 63 2.80 8.34 24.24
CA GLY A 63 2.85 9.44 25.20
C GLY A 63 1.75 10.49 24.98
N ARG A 64 1.43 11.28 26.01
CA ARG A 64 0.37 12.31 25.93
C ARG A 64 0.82 13.60 25.24
N ILE A 65 2.08 13.99 25.41
CA ILE A 65 2.60 15.31 24.99
C ILE A 65 3.29 15.24 23.63
N GLY A 66 4.26 14.32 23.45
CA GLY A 66 5.04 14.22 22.21
C GLY A 66 4.22 13.85 20.97
N LYS A 67 3.13 13.08 21.15
CA LYS A 67 2.24 12.54 20.12
C LYS A 67 2.95 11.75 19.01
N HIS A 68 2.21 10.90 18.31
CA HIS A 68 2.73 10.21 17.15
C HIS A 68 2.68 11.11 15.91
N ARG A 69 3.83 11.64 15.50
CA ARG A 69 3.99 12.45 14.27
C ARG A 69 4.53 11.58 13.15
N LYS A 70 4.23 11.93 11.88
CA LYS A 70 4.59 11.09 10.72
C LYS A 70 6.11 10.95 10.54
N HIS A 71 6.86 12.04 10.55
CA HIS A 71 8.32 12.04 10.40
C HIS A 71 8.94 13.23 11.17
N PRO A 72 9.19 13.13 12.48
CA PRO A 72 9.69 14.26 13.27
C PRO A 72 11.15 14.65 12.95
N GLY A 73 11.99 13.72 12.50
CA GLY A 73 13.41 13.94 12.21
C GLY A 73 13.81 13.73 10.73
N GLY A 74 12.82 13.73 9.83
CA GLY A 74 13.01 13.39 8.41
C GLY A 74 12.66 11.94 8.07
N ARG A 75 12.83 11.57 6.80
CA ARG A 75 12.57 10.23 6.26
C ARG A 75 13.87 9.47 6.04
N GLY A 76 13.84 8.14 6.22
CA GLY A 76 15.02 7.29 6.01
C GLY A 76 16.22 7.73 6.85
N ASN A 77 17.40 7.79 6.22
CA ASN A 77 18.67 8.17 6.86
C ASN A 77 18.95 9.69 6.79
N ALA A 78 17.90 10.52 6.71
CA ALA A 78 18.03 11.97 6.71
C ALA A 78 18.76 12.47 7.97
N GLY A 79 19.56 13.53 7.81
CA GLY A 79 20.28 14.15 8.93
C GLY A 79 21.46 13.35 9.46
N GLY A 80 21.95 12.33 8.74
CA GLY A 80 23.00 11.44 9.23
C GLY A 80 24.34 12.11 9.56
N MET A 81 24.67 13.25 8.96
CA MET A 81 25.82 14.08 9.36
C MET A 81 25.45 15.29 10.25
N HIS A 82 24.16 15.54 10.44
CA HIS A 82 23.63 16.70 11.17
C HIS A 82 23.02 16.23 12.50
N HIS A 83 21.71 16.26 12.65
CA HIS A 83 21.01 15.93 13.90
C HIS A 83 20.95 14.44 14.25
N HIS A 84 21.34 13.53 13.34
CA HIS A 84 21.47 12.10 13.61
C HIS A 84 22.94 11.60 13.63
N ARG A 85 23.92 12.51 13.61
CA ARG A 85 25.36 12.18 13.57
C ARG A 85 25.79 11.18 14.64
N ILE A 86 25.33 11.39 15.87
CA ILE A 86 25.67 10.55 17.04
C ILE A 86 25.28 9.08 16.81
N ASN A 87 24.17 8.80 16.11
CA ASN A 87 23.72 7.44 15.88
C ASN A 87 24.62 6.72 14.87
N PHE A 88 25.07 7.42 13.82
CA PHE A 88 25.95 6.85 12.80
C PHE A 88 27.38 6.68 13.32
N ASP A 89 27.92 7.67 14.03
CA ASP A 89 29.27 7.56 14.61
C ASP A 89 29.36 6.41 15.62
N LYS A 90 28.30 6.17 16.40
CA LYS A 90 28.29 5.13 17.44
C LYS A 90 28.10 3.72 16.91
N TYR A 91 27.14 3.52 16.01
CA TYR A 91 26.73 2.18 15.60
C TYR A 91 27.22 1.79 14.19
N HIS A 92 27.64 2.77 13.39
CA HIS A 92 27.98 2.58 11.98
C HIS A 92 29.26 3.34 11.59
N PRO A 93 30.42 2.98 12.17
CA PRO A 93 31.68 3.60 11.80
C PRO A 93 31.98 3.34 10.31
N GLY A 94 32.40 4.38 9.59
CA GLY A 94 32.68 4.29 8.15
C GLY A 94 31.45 4.26 7.24
N TYR A 95 30.23 4.45 7.78
CA TYR A 95 29.02 4.56 6.96
C TYR A 95 29.04 5.75 6.01
N PHE A 96 29.65 6.85 6.45
CA PHE A 96 30.00 7.96 5.59
C PHE A 96 31.46 7.80 5.15
N GLY A 97 31.66 7.63 3.85
CA GLY A 97 32.93 7.39 3.19
C GLY A 97 32.77 7.61 1.69
N LYS A 98 33.89 7.73 0.98
CA LYS A 98 33.92 7.98 -0.46
C LYS A 98 34.22 6.70 -1.23
#